data_AF-A0A559IVL9-F1
#
_entry.id   AF-A0A559IVL9-F1
#
_cell.length_a   1.000
_cell.length_b   1.000
_cell.length_c   1.000
_cell.angle_alpha   90.00
_cell.angle_beta   90.00
_cell.angle_gamma   90.00
#
_symmetry.space_group_name_H-M   'P 1'
#
loop_
_entity.id
_entity.type
_entity.pdbx_description
1 polymer ?
#
loop_
_entity_poly.entity_id
_entity_poly.type
_entity_poly.pdbx_seq_one_letter_code
_entity_poly.pdbx_strand_id
1 'polypeptide(L)'
;MATLRDIQENGTYVEFSFLKCIPGDYEGCQLHFKHYKGNSIVDELNFGWTNLTIKNYVEVTSNFPLEQLNNFILNNLYTSFENHLYRLEWTKLEKGNTHKLHFFGSQQDFTLIVADDEVRQFGHDLKSEWEKGLGA
;
A
#
# COMPACT_ATOMS: atom_id res chain seq x y z
N MET A 1 12.71 2.37 1.52
CA MET A 1 11.45 2.61 0.80
C MET A 1 10.82 1.27 0.48
N ALA A 2 9.49 1.20 0.39
CA ALA A 2 8.77 -0.01 0.01
C ALA A 2 8.27 0.11 -1.43
N THR A 3 8.51 -0.92 -2.25
CA THR A 3 8.17 -0.90 -3.69
C THR A 3 7.19 -2.02 -4.02
N LEU A 4 6.16 -1.72 -4.81
CA LEU A 4 5.22 -2.71 -5.34
C LEU A 4 5.21 -2.63 -6.86
N ARG A 5 5.58 -3.72 -7.53
CA ARG A 5 5.80 -3.76 -8.98
C ARG A 5 4.65 -4.41 -9.73
N ASP A 6 4.28 -3.82 -10.86
CA ASP A 6 3.38 -4.46 -11.80
C ASP A 6 4.08 -5.63 -12.50
N ILE A 7 3.40 -6.77 -12.61
CA ILE A 7 3.95 -7.99 -13.23
C ILE A 7 3.68 -8.08 -14.74
N GLN A 8 2.79 -7.24 -15.27
CA GLN A 8 2.42 -7.21 -16.69
C GLN A 8 3.14 -6.11 -17.46
N GLU A 9 3.27 -4.92 -16.88
CA GLU A 9 3.90 -3.77 -17.51
C GLU A 9 5.27 -3.50 -16.88
N ASN A 10 6.33 -3.87 -17.60
CA ASN A 10 7.69 -3.64 -17.15
C ASN A 10 7.98 -2.14 -16.95
N GLY A 11 8.55 -1.78 -15.80
CA GLY A 11 8.82 -0.40 -15.43
C GLY A 11 7.60 0.35 -14.87
N THR A 12 6.47 -0.32 -14.64
CA THR A 12 5.34 0.21 -13.88
C THR A 12 5.39 -0.27 -12.42
N TYR A 13 5.43 0.65 -11.48
CA TYR A 13 5.51 0.33 -10.04
C TYR A 13 5.15 1.54 -9.19
N VAL A 14 4.90 1.30 -7.90
CA VAL A 14 4.72 2.36 -6.91
C VAL A 14 5.77 2.26 -5.80
N GLU A 15 6.13 3.41 -5.26
CA GLU A 15 7.03 3.52 -4.10
C GLU A 15 6.33 4.24 -2.96
N PHE A 16 6.55 3.74 -1.75
CA PHE A 16 6.12 4.33 -0.50
C PHE A 16 7.35 4.60 0.38
N SER A 17 7.41 5.81 0.95
CA SER A 17 8.41 6.18 1.95
C SER A 17 7.78 7.04 3.04
N PHE A 18 8.36 7.02 4.23
CA PHE A 18 7.89 7.81 5.37
C PHE A 18 8.77 9.05 5.51
N LEU A 19 8.16 10.24 5.48
CA LEU A 19 8.85 11.52 5.63
C LEU A 19 8.99 11.93 7.10
N LYS A 20 7.93 11.69 7.89
CA LYS A 20 7.87 12.02 9.31
C LYS A 20 6.83 11.13 9.98
N CYS A 21 7.13 10.64 11.17
CA CYS A 21 6.19 9.92 12.00
C CYS A 21 6.13 10.54 13.39
N ILE A 22 4.95 10.55 14.00
CA ILE A 22 4.76 10.89 15.40
C ILE A 22 4.32 9.61 16.12
N PRO A 23 5.00 9.17 17.20
CA PRO A 23 4.60 7.97 17.93
C PRO A 23 3.23 8.09 18.61
N GLY A 24 2.47 6.98 18.60
CA GLY A 24 1.14 6.86 19.21
C GLY A 24 0.10 6.37 18.21
N ASP A 25 -0.77 5.45 18.59
CA ASP A 25 -1.67 4.76 17.63
C ASP A 25 -2.59 5.72 16.84
N TYR A 26 -3.03 6.80 17.48
CA TYR A 26 -3.91 7.82 16.90
C TYR A 26 -3.15 9.03 16.32
N GLU A 27 -1.85 9.08 16.50
CA GLU A 27 -0.96 9.97 15.75
C GLU A 27 -0.76 9.41 14.34
N GLY A 28 0.00 10.10 13.49
CA GLY A 28 0.19 9.68 12.12
C GLY A 28 1.61 9.84 11.58
N CYS A 29 1.80 9.26 10.41
CA CYS A 29 2.95 9.52 9.58
C CYS A 29 2.54 10.27 8.31
N GLN A 30 3.45 11.11 7.84
CA GLN A 30 3.43 11.65 6.49
C GLN A 30 4.16 10.66 5.57
N LEU A 31 3.44 10.14 4.58
CA LEU A 31 3.95 9.29 3.53
C LEU A 31 4.22 10.10 2.28
N HIS A 32 5.26 9.69 1.55
CA HIS A 32 5.57 10.14 0.22
C HIS A 32 5.40 8.97 -0.73
N PHE A 33 4.53 9.18 -1.73
CA PHE A 33 4.12 8.20 -2.70
C PHE A 33 4.51 8.62 -4.10
N LYS A 34 5.01 7.66 -4.88
CA LYS A 34 5.35 7.83 -6.29
C LYS A 34 4.78 6.70 -7.10
N HIS A 35 4.23 7.03 -8.26
CA HIS A 35 3.82 6.08 -9.28
C HIS A 35 4.70 6.26 -10.51
N TYR A 36 5.30 5.17 -10.96
CA TYR A 36 6.16 5.11 -12.13
C TYR A 36 5.46 4.34 -13.24
N LYS A 37 5.60 4.82 -14.47
CA LYS A 37 5.23 4.12 -15.69
C LYS A 37 6.39 4.22 -16.69
N GLY A 38 6.87 3.08 -17.17
CA GLY A 38 8.07 3.03 -18.02
C GLY A 38 9.29 3.69 -17.36
N ASN A 39 9.47 3.51 -16.05
CA ASN A 39 10.51 4.14 -15.21
C ASN A 39 10.46 5.67 -15.12
N SER A 40 9.38 6.31 -15.58
CA SER A 40 9.16 7.75 -15.42
C SER A 40 8.08 7.98 -14.37
N ILE A 41 8.28 8.98 -13.50
CA ILE A 41 7.27 9.37 -12.51
C ILE A 41 6.08 9.98 -13.27
N VAL A 42 4.90 9.40 -13.08
CA VAL A 42 3.64 9.92 -13.63
C VAL A 42 2.78 10.56 -12.55
N ASP A 43 2.91 10.12 -11.30
CA ASP A 43 2.30 10.76 -10.14
C ASP A 43 3.26 10.79 -8.95
N GLU A 44 3.24 11.89 -8.19
CA GLU A 44 4.00 12.06 -6.96
C GLU A 44 3.17 12.90 -5.98
N LEU A 45 3.00 12.42 -4.75
CA LEU A 45 2.27 13.17 -3.73
C LEU A 45 2.65 12.79 -2.31
N ASN A 46 2.33 13.69 -1.38
CA ASN A 46 2.45 13.46 0.05
C ASN A 46 1.06 13.37 0.68
N PHE A 47 0.85 12.37 1.52
CA PHE A 47 -0.40 12.21 2.28
C PHE A 47 -0.12 11.72 3.69
N GLY A 48 -1.11 11.83 4.58
CA GLY A 48 -1.04 11.35 5.95
C GLY A 48 -1.84 10.08 6.14
N TRP A 49 -1.34 9.18 6.98
CA TRP A 49 -2.12 8.09 7.58
C TRP A 49 -1.85 8.04 9.07
N THR A 50 -2.89 7.73 9.86
CA THR A 50 -2.67 7.35 11.26
C THR A 50 -1.79 6.10 11.36
N ASN A 51 -1.08 5.96 12.47
CA ASN A 51 -0.29 4.78 12.79
C ASN A 51 -1.16 3.52 12.83
N LEU A 52 -2.42 3.64 13.28
CA LEU A 52 -3.40 2.55 13.20
C LEU A 52 -3.70 2.13 11.75
N THR A 53 -3.90 3.08 10.84
CA THR A 53 -4.11 2.79 9.40
C THR A 53 -2.88 2.08 8.82
N ILE A 54 -1.67 2.60 9.10
CA ILE A 54 -0.41 2.01 8.62
C ILE A 54 -0.25 0.58 9.16
N LYS A 55 -0.47 0.37 10.46
CA LYS A 55 -0.40 -0.95 11.10
C LYS A 55 -1.33 -1.96 10.43
N ASN A 56 -2.58 -1.57 10.19
CA ASN A 56 -3.56 -2.42 9.50
C ASN A 56 -3.13 -2.74 8.07
N TYR A 57 -2.59 -1.76 7.33
CA TYR A 57 -2.17 -1.96 5.95
C TYR A 57 -0.93 -2.87 5.87
N VAL A 58 0.03 -2.68 6.78
CA VAL A 58 1.20 -3.55 6.93
C VAL A 58 0.79 -4.97 7.24
N GLU A 59 -0.17 -5.18 8.15
CA GLU A 59 -0.64 -6.53 8.51
C GLU A 59 -1.27 -7.25 7.31
N VAL A 60 -2.11 -6.54 6.56
CA VAL A 60 -2.77 -7.09 5.36
C VAL A 60 -1.76 -7.42 4.27
N THR A 61 -0.80 -6.53 4.00
CA THR A 61 0.17 -6.70 2.91
C THR A 61 1.23 -7.73 3.25
N SER A 62 1.75 -7.74 4.49
CA SER A 62 2.76 -8.71 4.93
C SER A 62 2.26 -10.15 4.94
N ASN A 63 0.96 -10.36 5.19
CA ASN A 63 0.34 -11.68 5.26
C ASN A 63 -0.57 -11.97 4.07
N PHE A 64 -0.38 -11.27 2.95
CA PHE A 64 -1.31 -11.29 1.83
C PHE A 64 -1.38 -12.67 1.13
N PRO A 65 -2.54 -13.13 0.64
CA PRO A 65 -3.87 -12.59 0.92
C PRO A 65 -4.27 -12.90 2.36
N LEU A 66 -4.75 -11.89 3.08
CA LEU A 66 -5.24 -12.03 4.44
C LEU A 66 -6.77 -12.18 4.42
N GLU A 67 -7.31 -13.21 5.06
CA GLU A 67 -8.76 -13.44 5.09
C GLU A 67 -9.49 -12.61 6.15
N GLN A 68 -8.81 -12.28 7.26
CA GLN A 68 -9.41 -11.64 8.42
C GLN A 68 -8.44 -10.64 9.07
N LEU A 69 -8.93 -9.46 9.45
CA LEU A 69 -8.18 -8.45 10.20
C LEU A 69 -9.02 -7.95 11.38
N ASN A 70 -8.47 -7.94 12.60
CA ASN A 70 -9.17 -7.47 13.80
C ASN A 70 -10.55 -8.13 14.00
N ASN A 71 -10.64 -9.43 13.71
CA ASN A 71 -11.86 -10.24 13.70
C ASN A 71 -12.87 -9.94 12.58
N PHE A 72 -12.58 -9.01 11.68
CA PHE A 72 -13.42 -8.72 10.50
C PHE A 72 -12.96 -9.52 9.28
N ILE A 73 -13.88 -10.25 8.66
CA ILE A 73 -13.61 -10.95 7.40
C ILE A 73 -13.42 -9.89 6.30
N LEU A 74 -12.28 -9.95 5.61
CA LEU A 74 -11.92 -8.92 4.64
C LEU A 74 -12.65 -9.09 3.31
N ASN A 75 -13.03 -10.31 2.87
CA ASN A 75 -13.75 -10.54 1.60
C ASN A 75 -13.14 -9.80 0.38
N ASN A 76 -11.81 -9.66 0.31
CA ASN A 76 -11.09 -8.84 -0.68
C ASN A 76 -11.31 -7.30 -0.57
N LEU A 77 -11.86 -6.82 0.54
CA LEU A 77 -12.23 -5.43 0.81
C LEU A 77 -11.29 -4.77 1.82
N TYR A 78 -9.99 -5.11 1.86
CA TYR A 78 -9.10 -4.21 2.60
C TYR A 78 -9.04 -2.89 1.87
N THR A 79 -9.82 -1.94 2.37
CA THR A 79 -9.79 -0.55 1.98
C THR A 79 -9.14 0.23 3.12
N SER A 80 -7.94 0.76 2.91
CA SER A 80 -7.42 1.82 3.77
C SER A 80 -8.30 3.05 3.54
N PHE A 81 -9.16 3.40 4.50
CA PHE A 81 -10.04 4.57 4.40
C PHE A 81 -9.49 5.67 5.32
N GLU A 82 -8.93 6.72 4.73
CA GLU A 82 -9.05 8.06 5.31
C GLU A 82 -9.83 8.91 4.31
N ASN A 83 -10.95 9.46 4.77
CA ASN A 83 -12.12 9.96 4.02
C ASN A 83 -11.87 10.92 2.85
N HIS A 84 -10.63 11.33 2.56
CA HIS A 84 -10.36 12.46 1.69
C HIS A 84 -9.29 12.28 0.62
N LEU A 85 -8.55 11.17 0.55
CA LEU A 85 -7.38 11.17 -0.32
C LEU A 85 -7.22 9.93 -1.21
N TYR A 86 -7.20 8.69 -0.70
CA TYR A 86 -6.93 7.52 -1.56
C TYR A 86 -7.62 6.24 -1.05
N ARG A 87 -8.38 5.56 -1.92
CA ARG A 87 -8.96 4.23 -1.70
C ARG A 87 -8.13 3.20 -2.45
N LEU A 88 -7.71 2.16 -1.75
CA LEU A 88 -7.07 0.99 -2.32
C LEU A 88 -8.09 -0.15 -2.35
N GLU A 89 -8.19 -0.84 -3.48
CA GLU A 89 -9.07 -1.99 -3.62
C GLU A 89 -8.32 -3.17 -4.23
N TRP A 90 -8.44 -4.32 -3.58
CA TRP A 90 -7.85 -5.57 -4.05
C TRP A 90 -8.89 -6.41 -4.77
N THR A 91 -8.57 -6.93 -5.95
CA THR A 91 -9.42 -7.88 -6.67
C THR A 91 -8.60 -9.11 -7.03
N LYS A 92 -9.02 -10.29 -6.60
CA LYS A 92 -8.40 -11.55 -7.01
C LYS A 92 -8.65 -11.80 -8.50
N LEU A 93 -7.61 -12.16 -9.24
CA LEU A 93 -7.72 -12.54 -10.65
C LEU A 93 -7.92 -14.06 -10.78
N GLU A 94 -8.62 -14.51 -11.83
CA GLU A 94 -9.01 -15.92 -12.01
C GLU A 94 -7.83 -16.87 -12.21
N LYS A 95 -6.65 -16.36 -12.59
CA LYS A 95 -5.46 -17.16 -12.88
C LYS A 95 -4.32 -16.87 -11.89
N GLY A 96 -3.97 -17.89 -11.12
CA GLY A 96 -2.77 -17.92 -10.28
C GLY A 96 -2.87 -17.10 -9.00
N ASN A 97 -1.73 -16.94 -8.33
CA ASN A 97 -1.56 -16.13 -7.12
C ASN A 97 -1.31 -14.67 -7.49
N THR A 98 -2.26 -14.08 -8.23
CA THR A 98 -2.18 -12.69 -8.70
C THR A 98 -3.43 -11.91 -8.35
N HIS A 99 -3.22 -10.64 -8.03
CA HIS A 99 -4.26 -9.71 -7.63
C HIS A 99 -4.11 -8.41 -8.38
N LYS A 100 -5.23 -7.74 -8.60
CA LYS A 100 -5.29 -6.37 -9.09
C LYS A 100 -5.42 -5.44 -7.89
N LEU A 101 -4.50 -4.50 -7.75
CA LEU A 101 -4.62 -3.36 -6.85
C LEU A 101 -5.14 -2.17 -7.65
N HIS A 102 -6.29 -1.63 -7.27
CA HIS A 102 -6.83 -0.41 -7.85
C HIS A 102 -6.59 0.75 -6.87
N PHE A 103 -5.89 1.77 -7.35
CA PHE A 103 -5.72 3.05 -6.68
C PHE A 103 -6.80 4.02 -7.14
N PHE A 104 -7.65 4.44 -6.21
CA PHE A 104 -8.66 5.48 -6.41
C PHE A 104 -8.26 6.73 -5.64
N GLY A 105 -8.21 7.88 -6.30
CA GLY A 105 -8.00 9.18 -5.68
C GLY A 105 -8.67 10.27 -6.50
N SER A 106 -8.75 11.50 -5.97
CA SER A 106 -9.34 12.64 -6.69
C SER A 106 -8.61 12.99 -8.00
N GLN A 107 -7.35 12.58 -8.13
CA GLN A 107 -6.49 12.80 -9.30
C GLN A 107 -5.89 11.51 -9.87
N GLN A 108 -6.21 10.34 -9.29
CA GLN A 108 -5.55 9.09 -9.61
C GLN A 108 -6.56 7.97 -9.81
N ASP A 109 -6.48 7.32 -10.96
CA ASP A 109 -7.26 6.14 -11.29
C ASP A 109 -6.37 5.22 -12.12
N PHE A 110 -5.70 4.29 -11.45
CA PHE A 110 -4.84 3.32 -12.11
C PHE A 110 -4.83 2.00 -11.34
N THR A 111 -4.38 0.96 -12.04
CA THR A 111 -4.33 -0.39 -11.49
C THR A 111 -2.93 -0.97 -11.63
N LEU A 112 -2.51 -1.72 -10.62
CA LEU A 112 -1.37 -2.64 -10.73
C LEU A 112 -1.88 -4.07 -10.72
N ILE A 113 -1.27 -4.93 -11.52
CA ILE A 113 -1.41 -6.38 -11.39
C ILE A 113 -0.15 -6.90 -10.70
N VAL A 114 -0.33 -7.56 -9.57
CA VAL A 114 0.76 -7.92 -8.68
C VAL A 114 0.67 -9.39 -8.27
N ALA A 115 1.81 -10.02 -8.02
CA ALA A 115 1.88 -11.36 -7.45
C ALA A 115 1.80 -11.30 -5.92
N ASP A 116 1.25 -12.34 -5.28
CA ASP A 116 1.10 -12.38 -3.82
C ASP A 116 2.44 -12.19 -3.08
N ASP A 117 3.52 -12.79 -3.60
CA ASP A 117 4.86 -12.69 -3.00
C ASP A 117 5.42 -11.26 -3.09
N GLU A 118 5.13 -10.52 -4.17
CA GLU A 118 5.51 -9.10 -4.28
C GLU A 118 4.76 -8.26 -3.25
N VAL A 119 3.48 -8.56 -2.98
CA VAL A 119 2.69 -7.86 -1.96
C VAL A 119 3.22 -8.13 -0.55
N ARG A 120 3.59 -9.39 -0.25
CA ARG A 120 4.21 -9.77 1.04
C ARG A 120 5.52 -9.04 1.26
N GLN A 121 6.40 -9.06 0.27
CA GLN A 121 7.68 -8.38 0.34
C GLN A 121 7.49 -6.88 0.54
N PHE A 122 6.59 -6.26 -0.23
CA PHE A 122 6.21 -4.86 -0.06
C PHE A 122 5.74 -4.57 1.37
N GLY A 123 4.89 -5.41 1.95
CA GLY A 123 4.40 -5.23 3.33
C GLY A 123 5.52 -5.29 4.37
N HIS A 124 6.47 -6.21 4.22
CA HIS A 124 7.64 -6.32 5.10
C HIS A 124 8.58 -5.13 4.98
N ASP A 125 8.80 -4.63 3.77
CA ASP A 125 9.60 -3.43 3.52
C ASP A 125 8.92 -2.19 4.10
N LEU A 126 7.60 -2.07 3.93
CA LEU A 126 6.80 -0.97 4.46
C LEU A 126 6.84 -0.95 5.99
N LYS A 127 6.71 -2.12 6.63
CA LYS A 127 6.87 -2.29 8.08
C LYS A 127 8.22 -1.78 8.55
N SER A 128 9.29 -2.24 7.89
CA SER A 128 10.66 -1.88 8.25
C SER A 128 10.91 -0.37 8.14
N GLU A 129 10.35 0.28 7.12
CA GLU A 129 10.46 1.73 6.96
C GLU A 129 9.65 2.50 7.99
N TRP A 130 8.45 2.02 8.31
CA TRP A 130 7.60 2.63 9.34
C TRP A 130 8.25 2.56 10.73
N GLU A 131 8.80 1.40 11.10
CA GLU A 131 9.50 1.20 12.37
C GLU A 131 10.74 2.10 12.49
N LYS A 132 11.51 2.26 11.40
CA LYS A 132 12.62 3.24 11.36
C LYS A 132 12.11 4.66 11.54
N GLY A 133 11.00 5.03 10.88
CA GLY A 133 10.41 6.35 10.97
C GLY A 133 9.90 6.70 12.37
N LEU A 134 9.42 5.71 13.14
CA LEU A 134 8.98 5.87 14.52
C LEU A 134 10.14 5.96 15.53
N GLY A 135 11.29 5.36 15.20
CA GLY A 135 12.48 5.36 16.05
C GLY A 135 13.48 6.49 15.79
N ALA A 136 13.24 7.32 14.77
CA ALA A 136 14.06 8.47 14.37
C ALA A 136 13.63 9.76 15.08
#